data_AF-A0AAV5XMP8-F1
#
_entry.id   AF-A0AAV5XMP8-F1
#
_cell.length_a   1.000
_cell.length_b   1.000
_cell.length_c   1.000
_cell.angle_alpha   90.00
_cell.angle_beta   90.00
_cell.angle_gamma   90.00
#
_symmetry.space_group_name_H-M   'P 1'
#
loop_
_entity.id
_entity.type
_entity.pdbx_description
1 polymer ?
#
loop_
_entity_poly.entity_id
_entity_poly.type
_entity_poly.pdbx_seq_one_letter_code
_entity_poly.pdbx_strand_id
1 'polypeptide(L)'
;MDRPSKPRTAVMVAVALGFVLILAGLAALLLYDVPLRFALACDRAAGDCVFTQTLITGAYSGSLPVGALERAEARVVTSGGRRGTPRVLLYVIAGPKWYYVADYSYWDRAAAATDAARINEFLGDPSRPRFDFEKREILLYWVAGLAFAGAAVVVALLFRIIPRRPPAGGATSG
;
A
#
# COMPACT_ATOMS: atom_id res chain seq x y z
N MET A 1 -18.20 40.38 34.56
CA MET A 1 -18.60 39.60 33.37
C MET A 1 -17.40 39.53 32.45
N ASP A 2 -16.60 38.47 32.58
CA ASP A 2 -15.34 38.32 31.85
C ASP A 2 -15.60 37.91 30.39
N ARG A 3 -15.01 38.66 29.45
CA ARG A 3 -15.02 38.31 28.03
C ARG A 3 -14.22 37.02 27.83
N PRO A 4 -14.78 35.98 27.20
CA PRO A 4 -14.01 34.77 26.92
C PRO A 4 -13.01 35.04 25.80
N SER A 5 -11.75 35.30 26.15
CA SER A 5 -10.60 35.22 25.26
C SER A 5 -10.27 33.75 24.92
N LYS A 6 -11.24 32.99 24.41
CA LYS A 6 -11.15 31.53 24.16
C LYS A 6 -11.04 31.04 22.70
N PRO A 7 -11.20 31.84 21.61
CA PRO A 7 -11.21 31.25 20.27
C PRO A 7 -9.83 30.78 19.81
N ARG A 8 -8.74 31.49 20.17
CA ARG A 8 -7.38 31.13 19.74
C ARG A 8 -6.89 29.82 20.37
N THR A 9 -7.18 29.59 21.64
CA THR A 9 -6.72 28.39 22.36
C THR A 9 -7.46 27.15 21.91
N ALA A 10 -8.78 27.24 21.70
CA ALA A 10 -9.58 26.12 21.18
C ALA A 10 -9.17 25.73 19.75
N VAL A 11 -8.89 26.71 18.89
CA VAL A 11 -8.40 26.47 17.53
C VAL A 11 -7.00 25.84 17.53
N MET A 12 -6.07 26.32 18.36
CA MET A 12 -4.74 25.71 18.48
C MET A 12 -4.79 24.26 18.98
N VAL A 13 -5.64 23.97 19.97
CA VAL A 13 -5.83 22.62 20.49
C VAL A 13 -6.42 21.70 19.41
N ALA A 14 -7.40 22.17 18.64
CA ALA A 14 -7.98 21.40 17.53
C ALA A 14 -6.95 21.11 16.43
N VAL A 15 -6.11 22.09 16.07
CA VAL A 15 -5.02 21.92 15.10
C VAL A 15 -3.98 20.92 15.61
N ALA A 16 -3.59 21.02 16.89
CA ALA A 16 -2.62 20.10 17.50
C ALA A 16 -3.15 18.65 17.56
N LEU A 17 -4.42 18.46 17.93
CA LEU A 17 -5.08 17.15 17.91
C LEU A 17 -5.17 16.57 16.49
N GLY A 18 -5.58 17.39 15.52
CA GLY A 18 -5.61 16.99 14.11
C GLY A 18 -4.22 16.55 13.61
N PHE A 19 -3.17 17.27 14.01
CA PHE A 19 -1.79 16.92 13.68
C PHE A 19 -1.36 15.57 14.28
N VAL A 20 -1.62 15.35 15.57
CA VAL A 20 -1.29 14.09 16.23
C VAL A 20 -2.02 12.92 15.57
N LEU A 21 -3.27 13.10 15.17
CA LEU A 21 -4.04 12.07 14.46
C LEU A 21 -3.46 11.74 13.08
N ILE A 22 -3.05 12.76 12.31
CA ILE A 22 -2.40 12.57 11.00
C ILE A 22 -1.08 11.81 11.17
N LEU A 23 -0.25 12.21 12.13
CA LEU A 23 1.02 11.54 12.41
C LEU A 23 0.81 10.11 12.88
N ALA A 24 -0.15 9.86 13.78
CA ALA A 24 -0.48 8.52 14.23
C ALA A 24 -0.99 7.64 13.06
N GLY A 25 -1.79 8.21 12.15
CA GLY A 25 -2.25 7.54 10.94
C GLY A 25 -1.11 7.17 9.99
N LEU A 26 -0.17 8.10 9.75
CA LEU A 26 1.03 7.85 8.96
C LEU A 26 1.95 6.81 9.59
N ALA A 27 2.20 6.93 10.90
CA ALA A 27 3.00 5.96 11.64
C ALA A 27 2.36 4.57 11.56
N ALA A 28 1.04 4.46 11.72
CA ALA A 28 0.33 3.20 11.55
C ALA A 28 0.49 2.66 10.12
N LEU A 29 0.30 3.48 9.08
CA LEU A 29 0.47 3.05 7.69
C LEU A 29 1.89 2.52 7.41
N LEU A 30 2.91 3.20 7.93
CA LEU A 30 4.31 2.81 7.77
C LEU A 30 4.66 1.54 8.57
N LEU A 31 4.11 1.39 9.80
CA LEU A 31 4.38 0.23 10.65
C LEU A 31 3.71 -1.06 10.16
N TYR A 32 2.58 -0.96 9.46
CA TYR A 32 1.83 -2.12 8.98
C TYR A 32 2.19 -2.54 7.54
N ASP A 33 3.07 -1.79 6.86
CA ASP A 33 3.61 -2.02 5.50
C ASP A 33 2.75 -2.95 4.64
N VAL A 34 1.55 -2.46 4.31
CA VAL A 34 0.54 -3.22 3.57
C VAL A 34 0.82 -3.10 2.07
N PRO A 35 0.74 -4.18 1.28
CA PRO A 35 0.88 -4.09 -0.17
C PRO A 35 -0.22 -3.19 -0.77
N LEU A 36 0.19 -2.20 -1.55
CA LEU A 36 -0.69 -1.29 -2.29
C LEU A 36 -1.04 -1.81 -3.68
N ARG A 37 -0.12 -2.58 -4.27
CA ARG A 37 -0.24 -3.11 -5.63
C ARG A 37 0.37 -4.50 -5.68
N PHE A 38 -0.34 -5.39 -6.36
CA PHE A 38 0.14 -6.70 -6.77
C PHE A 38 0.19 -6.72 -8.29
N ALA A 39 1.27 -7.22 -8.86
CA ALA A 39 1.41 -7.43 -10.29
C ALA A 39 2.02 -8.80 -10.56
N LEU A 40 1.58 -9.43 -11.65
CA LEU A 40 2.16 -10.65 -12.20
C LEU A 40 2.32 -10.44 -13.69
N ALA A 41 3.57 -10.39 -14.15
CA ALA A 41 3.92 -10.25 -15.55
C ALA A 41 4.62 -11.53 -16.01
N CYS A 42 4.03 -12.24 -16.97
CA CYS A 42 4.56 -13.47 -17.53
C CYS A 42 4.96 -13.27 -18.98
N ASP A 43 6.17 -13.68 -19.33
CA ASP A 43 6.67 -13.67 -20.69
C ASP A 43 7.18 -15.07 -21.06
N ARG A 44 6.51 -15.74 -22.01
CA ARG A 44 6.91 -17.08 -22.46
C ARG A 44 8.22 -17.08 -23.24
N ALA A 45 8.58 -15.96 -23.89
CA ALA A 45 9.84 -15.84 -24.62
C ALA A 45 11.03 -15.66 -23.65
N ALA A 46 10.81 -14.93 -22.55
CA ALA A 46 11.80 -14.84 -21.46
C ALA A 46 11.82 -16.11 -20.57
N GLY A 47 10.72 -16.86 -20.56
CA GLY A 47 10.58 -18.12 -19.83
C GLY A 47 10.21 -17.94 -18.35
N ASP A 48 9.89 -16.72 -17.93
CA ASP A 48 9.62 -16.37 -16.54
C ASP A 48 8.32 -15.55 -16.33
N CYS A 49 7.81 -15.66 -15.11
CA CYS A 49 6.76 -14.85 -14.54
C CYS A 49 7.33 -14.09 -13.36
N VAL A 50 7.31 -12.76 -13.44
CA VAL A 50 7.72 -11.87 -12.37
C VAL A 50 6.50 -11.43 -11.59
N PHE A 51 6.44 -11.79 -10.31
CA PHE A 51 5.46 -11.24 -9.39
C PHE A 51 6.08 -10.06 -8.64
N THR A 52 5.32 -8.98 -8.49
CA THR A 52 5.74 -7.75 -7.80
C THR A 52 4.69 -7.32 -6.81
N GLN A 53 5.11 -7.03 -5.59
CA GLN A 53 4.30 -6.48 -4.51
C GLN A 53 4.87 -5.12 -4.16
N THR A 54 4.15 -4.06 -4.51
CA THR A 54 4.52 -2.70 -4.12
C THR A 54 3.91 -2.41 -2.76
N LEU A 55 4.74 -2.09 -1.78
CA LEU A 55 4.36 -1.67 -0.45
C LEU A 55 4.50 -0.15 -0.33
N ILE A 56 4.20 0.41 0.84
CA ILE A 56 4.39 1.85 1.08
C ILE A 56 5.89 2.17 1.15
N THR A 57 6.69 1.27 1.73
CA THR A 57 8.12 1.52 1.99
C THR A 57 9.06 1.02 0.90
N GLY A 58 8.56 0.23 -0.06
CA GLY A 58 9.39 -0.37 -1.10
C GLY A 58 8.62 -1.31 -2.03
N ALA A 59 9.36 -2.19 -2.71
CA ALA A 59 8.78 -3.22 -3.56
C ALA A 59 9.50 -4.56 -3.33
N TYR A 60 8.72 -5.63 -3.28
CA TYR A 60 9.22 -6.99 -3.28
C TYR A 60 8.88 -7.65 -4.61
N SER A 61 9.87 -8.26 -5.26
CA SER A 61 9.67 -8.97 -6.52
C SER A 61 10.34 -10.34 -6.47
N GLY A 62 9.74 -11.31 -7.16
CA GLY A 62 10.36 -12.60 -7.41
C GLY A 62 9.98 -13.12 -8.78
N SER A 63 10.78 -14.07 -9.27
CA SER A 63 10.61 -14.69 -10.60
C SER A 63 10.32 -16.18 -10.46
N LEU A 64 9.48 -16.68 -11.36
CA LEU A 64 9.07 -18.08 -11.41
C LEU A 64 9.13 -18.56 -12.86
N PRO A 65 9.72 -19.72 -13.16
CA PRO A 65 9.73 -20.22 -14.53
C PRO A 65 8.30 -20.54 -14.99
N VAL A 66 7.88 -19.99 -16.14
CA VAL A 66 6.52 -20.16 -16.68
C VAL A 66 6.18 -21.64 -16.84
N GLY A 67 7.14 -22.44 -17.31
CA GLY A 67 6.96 -23.87 -17.54
C GLY A 67 6.76 -24.71 -16.27
N ALA A 68 7.04 -24.16 -15.08
CA ALA A 68 6.76 -24.83 -13.82
C ALA A 68 5.37 -24.51 -13.26
N LEU A 69 4.67 -23.52 -13.83
CA LEU A 69 3.36 -23.09 -13.34
C LEU A 69 2.28 -24.03 -13.84
N GLU A 70 1.52 -24.62 -12.92
CA GLU A 70 0.50 -25.61 -13.25
C GLU A 70 -0.90 -24.99 -13.30
N ARG A 71 -1.23 -24.20 -12.27
CA ARG A 71 -2.54 -23.56 -12.12
C ARG A 71 -2.51 -22.43 -11.10
N ALA A 72 -3.49 -21.56 -11.18
CA ALA A 72 -3.81 -20.54 -10.19
C ALA A 72 -5.09 -20.89 -9.43
N GLU A 73 -5.12 -20.59 -8.14
CA GLU A 73 -6.25 -20.84 -7.25
C GLU A 73 -6.47 -19.68 -6.30
N ALA A 74 -7.74 -19.29 -6.14
CA ALA A 74 -8.17 -18.40 -5.09
C ALA A 74 -8.62 -19.22 -3.87
N ARG A 75 -8.02 -18.97 -2.71
CA ARG A 75 -8.30 -19.72 -1.48
C ARG A 75 -8.74 -18.81 -0.37
N VAL A 76 -9.84 -19.18 0.29
CA VAL A 76 -10.29 -18.48 1.49
C VAL A 76 -9.43 -18.93 2.66
N VAL A 77 -8.74 -17.99 3.29
CA VAL A 77 -7.94 -18.23 4.49
C VAL A 77 -8.60 -17.53 5.66
N THR A 78 -9.04 -18.33 6.63
CA THR A 78 -9.70 -17.88 7.87
C THR A 78 -8.73 -17.81 9.05
N SER A 79 -7.67 -18.63 9.03
CA SER A 79 -6.65 -18.73 10.08
C SER A 79 -5.30 -18.18 9.58
N GLY A 80 -5.03 -16.90 9.84
CA GLY A 80 -3.72 -16.30 9.51
C GLY A 80 -3.72 -14.78 9.41
N GLY A 81 -4.88 -14.14 9.22
CA GLY A 81 -5.00 -12.69 9.37
C GLY A 81 -4.96 -12.32 10.84
N ARG A 82 -4.02 -11.45 11.24
CA ARG A 82 -3.85 -10.83 12.58
C ARG A 82 -5.13 -10.21 13.21
N ARG A 83 -6.30 -10.30 12.55
CA ARG A 83 -7.56 -9.63 12.91
C ARG A 83 -8.84 -10.43 12.59
N GLY A 84 -8.80 -11.77 12.54
CA GLY A 84 -10.01 -12.63 12.48
C GLY A 84 -10.95 -12.43 11.27
N THR A 85 -10.57 -11.62 10.29
CA THR A 85 -11.34 -11.33 9.08
C THR A 85 -10.90 -12.31 8.00
N PRO A 86 -11.84 -13.09 7.42
CA PRO A 86 -11.50 -13.97 6.31
C PRO A 86 -10.90 -13.16 5.16
N ARG A 87 -9.86 -13.70 4.52
CA ARG A 87 -9.29 -13.14 3.29
C ARG A 87 -9.31 -14.17 2.20
N VAL A 88 -9.29 -13.71 0.95
CA VAL A 88 -9.12 -14.59 -0.20
C VAL A 88 -7.74 -14.34 -0.78
N LEU A 89 -6.88 -15.35 -0.75
CA LEU A 89 -5.52 -15.26 -1.25
C LEU A 89 -5.44 -15.96 -2.60
N LEU A 90 -4.90 -15.26 -3.59
CA LEU A 90 -4.62 -15.78 -4.92
C LEU A 90 -3.21 -16.38 -4.93
N TYR A 91 -3.15 -17.68 -5.19
CA TYR A 91 -1.92 -18.43 -5.31
C TYR A 91 -1.70 -18.93 -6.73
N VAL A 92 -0.45 -18.98 -7.15
CA VAL A 92 -0.02 -19.75 -8.32
C VAL A 92 0.76 -20.96 -7.84
N ILE A 93 0.39 -22.13 -8.35
CA ILE A 93 0.94 -23.43 -7.96
C ILE A 93 2.00 -23.83 -8.97
N ALA A 94 3.17 -24.21 -8.47
CA ALA A 94 4.27 -24.76 -9.24
C ALA A 94 4.78 -26.03 -8.53
N GLY A 95 4.24 -27.18 -8.92
CA GLY A 95 4.43 -28.46 -8.26
C GLY A 95 4.07 -28.40 -6.77
N PRO A 96 5.00 -28.76 -5.85
CA PRO A 96 4.73 -28.74 -4.42
C PRO A 96 4.75 -27.34 -3.80
N LYS A 97 5.12 -26.30 -4.56
CA LYS A 97 5.26 -24.92 -4.06
C LYS A 97 4.07 -24.06 -4.46
N TRP A 98 3.61 -23.24 -3.52
CA TRP A 98 2.55 -22.26 -3.75
C TRP A 98 3.11 -20.85 -3.58
N TYR A 99 2.89 -20.01 -4.57
CA TYR A 99 3.38 -18.64 -4.59
C TYR A 99 2.22 -17.68 -4.41
N TYR A 100 2.32 -16.84 -3.40
CA TYR A 100 1.32 -15.82 -3.08
C TYR A 100 1.44 -14.65 -4.05
N VAL A 101 0.39 -14.40 -4.83
CA VAL A 101 0.39 -13.36 -5.88
C VAL A 101 -0.41 -12.14 -5.47
N ALA A 102 -1.59 -12.32 -4.84
CA ALA A 102 -2.43 -11.21 -4.40
C ALA A 102 -3.34 -11.60 -3.25
N ASP A 103 -3.73 -10.66 -2.38
CA ASP A 103 -4.85 -10.83 -1.45
C ASP A 103 -6.10 -10.12 -1.95
N TYR A 104 -7.24 -10.50 -1.41
CA TYR A 104 -8.54 -9.89 -1.63
C TYR A 104 -9.29 -9.88 -0.30
N SER A 105 -10.21 -8.94 -0.16
CA SER A 105 -11.20 -9.02 0.91
C SER A 105 -12.09 -10.25 0.71
N TYR A 106 -12.70 -10.75 1.79
CA TYR A 106 -13.67 -11.85 1.68
C TYR A 106 -14.83 -11.56 0.72
N TRP A 107 -15.25 -10.28 0.65
CA TRP A 107 -16.35 -9.84 -0.18
C TRP A 107 -16.01 -9.88 -1.68
N ASP A 108 -14.72 -9.80 -2.02
CA ASP A 108 -14.22 -9.81 -3.40
C ASP A 108 -13.84 -11.22 -3.90
N ARG A 109 -14.32 -12.28 -3.24
CA ARG A 109 -14.04 -13.68 -3.61
C ARG A 109 -14.33 -14.01 -5.07
N ALA A 110 -15.36 -13.37 -5.66
CA ALA A 110 -15.71 -13.57 -7.06
C ALA A 110 -14.65 -12.96 -7.99
N ALA A 111 -14.16 -11.75 -7.68
CA ALA A 111 -13.07 -11.12 -8.42
C ALA A 111 -11.79 -11.96 -8.34
N ALA A 112 -11.45 -12.46 -7.15
CA ALA A 112 -10.31 -13.37 -6.97
C ALA A 112 -10.42 -14.64 -7.84
N ALA A 113 -11.61 -15.24 -7.91
CA ALA A 113 -11.86 -16.40 -8.76
C ALA A 113 -11.75 -16.05 -10.26
N THR A 114 -12.25 -14.89 -10.69
CA THR A 114 -12.12 -14.41 -12.07
C THR A 114 -10.65 -14.15 -12.45
N ASP A 115 -9.86 -13.61 -11.53
CA ASP A 115 -8.43 -13.39 -11.76
C ASP A 115 -7.64 -14.70 -11.81
N ALA A 116 -7.97 -15.67 -10.93
CA ALA A 116 -7.42 -17.02 -11.03
C ALA A 116 -7.76 -17.70 -12.36
N ALA A 117 -9.00 -17.54 -12.85
CA ALA A 117 -9.43 -18.08 -14.14
C ALA A 117 -8.65 -17.47 -15.30
N ARG A 118 -8.39 -16.15 -15.29
CA ARG A 118 -7.57 -15.47 -16.30
C ARG A 118 -6.13 -15.98 -16.35
N ILE A 119 -5.53 -16.22 -15.18
CA ILE A 119 -4.19 -16.83 -15.11
C ILE A 119 -4.23 -18.26 -15.67
N ASN A 120 -5.22 -19.06 -15.28
CA ASN A 120 -5.38 -20.42 -15.79
C ASN A 120 -5.60 -20.47 -17.31
N GLU A 121 -6.34 -19.52 -17.87
CA GLU A 121 -6.52 -19.38 -19.32
C GLU A 121 -5.19 -19.13 -20.02
N PHE A 122 -4.35 -18.22 -19.49
CA PHE A 122 -3.00 -18.01 -20.01
C PHE A 122 -2.12 -19.25 -19.88
N LEU A 123 -2.16 -19.94 -18.75
CA LEU A 123 -1.37 -21.16 -18.54
C LEU A 123 -1.78 -22.28 -19.49
N GLY A 124 -3.09 -22.42 -19.74
CA GLY A 124 -3.69 -23.41 -20.64
C GLY A 124 -3.60 -23.08 -22.13
N ASP A 125 -3.28 -21.84 -22.51
CA ASP A 125 -3.11 -21.41 -23.90
C ASP A 125 -1.63 -21.11 -24.21
N PRO A 126 -0.88 -22.05 -24.81
CA PRO A 126 0.52 -21.86 -25.17
C PRO A 126 0.75 -20.78 -26.23
N SER A 127 -0.29 -20.40 -26.98
CA SER A 127 -0.18 -19.43 -28.07
C SER A 127 -0.08 -17.99 -27.56
N ARG A 128 -0.50 -17.72 -26.33
CA ARG A 128 -0.39 -16.40 -25.70
C ARG A 128 1.06 -16.15 -25.26
N PRO A 129 1.78 -15.19 -25.87
CA PRO A 129 3.20 -14.97 -25.55
C PRO A 129 3.40 -14.27 -24.21
N ARG A 130 2.44 -13.44 -23.79
CA ARG A 130 2.52 -12.61 -22.58
C ARG A 130 1.21 -12.58 -21.83
N PHE A 131 1.31 -12.35 -20.52
CA PHE A 131 0.18 -12.11 -19.65
C PHE A 131 0.57 -11.12 -18.56
N ASP A 132 -0.23 -10.07 -18.42
CA ASP A 132 -0.06 -9.06 -17.39
C ASP A 132 -1.31 -9.00 -16.53
N PHE A 133 -1.11 -9.19 -15.22
CA PHE A 133 -2.13 -9.03 -14.21
C PHE A 133 -1.69 -7.94 -13.24
N GLU A 134 -2.61 -7.06 -12.89
CA GLU A 134 -2.38 -6.03 -11.89
C GLU A 134 -3.63 -5.84 -11.04
N LYS A 135 -3.43 -5.89 -9.72
CA LYS A 135 -4.44 -5.52 -8.72
C LYS A 135 -3.92 -4.36 -7.89
N ARG A 136 -4.72 -3.30 -7.79
CA ARG A 136 -4.45 -2.15 -6.92
C ARG A 136 -5.45 -2.11 -5.78
N GLU A 137 -4.96 -1.87 -4.58
CA GLU A 137 -5.79 -1.52 -3.42
C GLU A 137 -6.11 -0.02 -3.46
N ILE A 138 -7.08 0.34 -4.30
CA ILE A 138 -7.44 1.75 -4.59
C ILE A 138 -7.73 2.52 -3.29
N LEU A 139 -8.44 1.90 -2.34
CA LEU A 139 -8.76 2.53 -1.07
C LEU A 139 -7.49 2.86 -0.26
N LEU A 140 -6.58 1.90 -0.10
CA LEU A 140 -5.31 2.14 0.58
C LEU A 140 -4.45 3.18 -0.15
N TYR A 141 -4.48 3.17 -1.48
CA TYR A 141 -3.75 4.16 -2.29
C TYR A 141 -4.25 5.59 -2.02
N TRP A 142 -5.57 5.79 -1.99
CA TRP A 142 -6.17 7.09 -1.63
C TRP A 142 -5.90 7.48 -0.19
N VAL A 143 -6.05 6.55 0.75
CA VAL A 143 -5.79 6.81 2.17
C VAL A 143 -4.34 7.21 2.40
N ALA A 144 -3.38 6.49 1.81
CA ALA A 144 -1.97 6.84 1.88
C ALA A 144 -1.70 8.21 1.24
N GLY A 145 -2.23 8.46 0.03
CA GLY A 145 -2.05 9.74 -0.67
C GLY A 145 -2.60 10.94 0.12
N LEU A 146 -3.80 10.82 0.69
CA LEU A 146 -4.40 11.86 1.52
C LEU A 146 -3.62 12.08 2.82
N ALA A 147 -3.11 11.01 3.45
CA ALA A 147 -2.29 11.13 4.65
C ALA A 147 -0.98 11.89 4.38
N PHE A 148 -0.27 11.56 3.29
CA PHE A 148 0.93 12.28 2.89
C PHE A 148 0.66 13.73 2.52
N ALA A 149 -0.41 14.00 1.76
CA ALA A 149 -0.82 15.36 1.42
C ALA A 149 -1.14 16.19 2.67
N GLY A 150 -1.88 15.60 3.61
CA GLY A 150 -2.19 16.22 4.90
C GLY A 150 -0.94 16.57 5.70
N ALA A 151 0.02 15.64 5.80
CA ALA A 151 1.29 15.90 6.48
C ALA A 151 2.11 17.01 5.78
N ALA A 152 2.16 17.02 4.45
CA ALA A 152 2.86 18.07 3.70
C ALA A 152 2.27 19.46 3.97
N VAL A 153 0.93 19.57 4.02
CA VAL A 153 0.24 20.83 4.39
C VAL A 153 0.61 21.26 5.81
N VAL A 154 0.64 20.33 6.76
CA VAL A 154 1.01 20.67 8.14
C VAL A 154 2.47 21.13 8.23
N VAL A 155 3.40 20.42 7.59
CA VAL A 155 4.81 20.82 7.53
C VAL A 155 4.94 22.21 6.91
N ALA A 156 4.24 22.50 5.82
CA ALA A 156 4.25 23.82 5.18
C ALA A 156 3.70 24.93 6.09
N LEU A 157 2.65 24.64 6.87
CA LEU A 157 2.10 25.57 7.86
C LEU A 157 3.10 25.82 9.01
N LEU A 158 3.75 24.78 9.52
CA LEU A 158 4.78 24.90 10.56
C LEU A 158 5.96 25.76 10.08
N PHE A 159 6.45 25.55 8.86
CA PHE A 159 7.52 26.39 8.28
C PHE A 159 7.13 27.87 8.13
N ARG A 160 5.85 28.19 7.97
CA ARG A 160 5.38 29.58 7.94
C ARG A 160 5.20 30.20 9.32
N ILE A 161 4.93 29.39 10.34
CA ILE A 161 4.63 29.85 11.70
C ILE A 161 5.89 29.91 12.56
N ILE A 162 6.91 29.08 12.29
CA ILE A 162 8.20 29.15 12.98
C ILE A 162 8.91 30.43 12.49
N PRO A 163 9.07 31.47 13.33
CA PRO A 163 9.84 32.64 12.93
C PRO A 163 11.26 32.17 12.62
N ARG A 164 11.73 32.43 11.40
CA ARG A 164 13.15 32.32 11.07
C ARG A 164 13.88 33.18 12.08
N ARG A 165 14.58 32.57 13.05
CA ARG A 165 15.51 33.31 13.90
C ARG A 165 16.44 34.06 12.96
N PRO A 166 16.58 35.39 13.08
CA PRO A 166 17.57 36.09 12.28
C PRO A 166 18.93 35.43 12.55
N PRO A 167 19.77 35.26 11.52
CA PRO A 167 21.12 34.75 11.74
C PRO A 167 21.74 35.60 12.83
N ALA A 168 22.31 34.95 13.85
CA ALA A 168 23.02 35.64 14.91
C ALA A 168 24.09 36.49 14.22
N GLY A 169 23.84 37.80 14.19
CA GLY A 169 24.73 38.78 13.57
C GLY A 169 26.09 38.60 14.20
N GLY A 170 27.05 38.19 13.37
CA GLY A 170 28.44 38.09 13.75
C GLY A 170 28.92 39.40 14.34
N ALA A 171 29.78 39.25 15.33
CA ALA A 171 30.51 40.30 16.01
C ALA A 171 30.98 41.43 15.08
N THR A 172 30.71 42.66 15.48
CA THR A 172 31.45 43.92 15.24
C THR A 172 30.63 44.96 16.02
N SER A 173 31.14 45.83 16.89
CA SER A 173 32.43 46.48 17.08
C SER A 173 32.37 47.26 18.40
N GLY A 174 33.50 47.47 19.07
CA GLY A 174 33.64 48.40 20.20
C GLY A 174 34.79 48.01 21.11
#